data_AF-A0A2R3P867-F1
#
_entry.id   AF-A0A2R3P867-F1
#
_cell.length_a   1.000
_cell.length_b   1.000
_cell.length_c   1.000
_cell.angle_alpha   90.00
_cell.angle_beta   90.00
_cell.angle_gamma   90.00
#
_symmetry.space_group_name_H-M   'P 1'
#
loop_
_entity.id
_entity.type
_entity.pdbx_description
1 polymer ?
#
loop_
_entity_poly.entity_id
_entity_poly.type
_entity_poly.pdbx_seq_one_letter_code
_entity_poly.pdbx_strand_id
1 'polypeptide(L)'
;MQTRKTLYLIGIILNIVYMGFAVLIALIYGLIGITANPIIGVVLLVIFLVPLIWTIPMTLAANKAYKQVGTEEEAPHVALSVCTLLFVNLVSGILFIVASVMLTDEQDKLKLENKTPVE
;
A
#
# COMPACT_ATOMS: atom_id res chain seq x y z
N MET A 1 -17.19 -7.04 6.71
CA MET A 1 -17.00 -5.88 5.80
C MET A 1 -16.40 -4.63 6.44
N GLN A 2 -16.98 -4.02 7.48
CA GLN A 2 -16.53 -2.71 8.00
C GLN A 2 -15.07 -2.70 8.51
N THR A 3 -14.65 -3.75 9.22
CA THR A 3 -13.27 -3.90 9.71
C THR A 3 -12.24 -3.92 8.56
N ARG A 4 -12.56 -4.57 7.44
CA ARG A 4 -11.68 -4.62 6.26
C ARG A 4 -11.48 -3.23 5.64
N LYS A 5 -12.57 -2.45 5.49
CA LYS A 5 -12.50 -1.07 5.00
C LYS A 5 -11.58 -0.21 5.87
N THR A 6 -11.69 -0.34 7.19
CA THR A 6 -10.83 0.38 8.14
C THR A 6 -9.35 -0.03 7.99
N LEU A 7 -9.05 -1.32 7.82
CA LEU A 7 -7.68 -1.80 7.61
C LEU A 7 -7.04 -1.23 6.33
N TYR A 8 -7.76 -1.25 5.21
CA TYR A 8 -7.28 -0.66 3.96
C TYR A 8 -7.07 0.86 4.08
N LEU A 9 -7.99 1.55 4.75
CA LEU A 9 -7.92 3.00 4.97
C LEU A 9 -6.72 3.38 5.84
N ILE A 10 -6.46 2.64 6.92
CA ILE A 10 -5.28 2.84 7.77
C ILE A 10 -3.98 2.63 6.98
N GLY A 11 -3.90 1.58 6.15
CA GLY A 11 -2.74 1.33 5.29
C GLY A 11 -2.47 2.46 4.28
N ILE A 12 -3.53 3.01 3.68
CA ILE A 12 -3.43 4.18 2.78
C ILE A 12 -2.93 5.42 3.53
N ILE A 13 -3.48 5.70 4.71
CA ILE A 13 -3.02 6.83 5.54
C ILE A 13 -1.54 6.67 5.89
N LEU A 14 -1.11 5.49 6.32
CA LEU A 14 0.29 5.20 6.64
C LEU A 14 1.22 5.44 5.44
N ASN A 15 0.82 5.04 4.22
CA ASN A 15 1.58 5.32 3.00
C ASN A 15 1.67 6.83 2.70
N ILE A 16 0.57 7.57 2.85
CA ILE A 16 0.55 9.03 2.61
C ILE A 16 1.43 9.75 3.63
N VAL A 17 1.34 9.37 4.91
CA VAL A 17 2.17 9.95 5.99
C VAL A 17 3.66 9.67 5.73
N TYR A 18 4.00 8.44 5.33
CA TYR A 18 5.38 8.09 4.98
C TYR A 18 5.88 8.87 3.76
N MET A 19 5.06 9.01 2.71
CA MET A 19 5.35 9.84 1.54
C MET A 19 5.65 11.30 1.92
N GLY A 20 4.80 11.90 2.77
CA GLY A 20 5.02 13.26 3.26
C GLY A 20 6.35 13.40 4.00
N PHE A 21 6.67 12.45 4.87
CA PHE A 21 7.93 12.44 5.62
C PHE A 21 9.15 12.25 4.71
N ALA A 22 9.07 11.35 3.73
CA ALA A 22 10.12 11.11 2.75
C ALA A 22 10.40 12.34 1.88
N VAL A 23 9.36 13.07 1.45
CA VAL A 23 9.50 14.33 0.70
C VAL A 23 10.20 15.40 1.54
N LEU A 24 9.81 15.56 2.81
CA LEU A 24 10.44 16.51 3.72
C LEU A 24 11.93 16.18 3.93
N ILE A 25 12.24 14.91 4.16
CA ILE A 25 13.63 14.43 4.26
C ILE A 25 14.40 14.72 2.97
N ALA A 26 13.83 14.42 1.81
CA ALA A 26 14.47 14.67 0.52
C ALA A 26 14.75 16.15 0.29
N LEU A 27 13.83 17.05 0.68
CA LEU A 27 14.04 18.49 0.61
C LEU A 27 15.16 18.97 1.54
N ILE A 28 15.24 18.44 2.76
CA ILE A 28 16.30 18.77 3.72
C ILE A 28 17.66 18.31 3.17
N TYR A 29 17.78 17.07 2.70
CA TYR A 29 19.02 16.56 2.11
C TYR A 29 19.37 17.26 0.79
N GLY A 30 18.38 17.68 0.00
CA GLY A 30 18.59 18.51 -1.19
C GLY A 30 19.20 19.87 -0.85
N LEU A 31 18.67 20.56 0.15
CA LEU A 31 19.20 21.85 0.63
C LEU A 31 20.63 21.73 1.17
N ILE A 32 20.89 20.71 1.99
CA ILE A 32 22.24 20.43 2.52
C ILE A 32 23.20 20.01 1.41
N GLY A 33 22.71 19.25 0.42
CA GLY A 33 23.48 18.81 -0.73
C GLY A 33 23.90 19.98 -1.62
N ILE A 34 23.01 20.95 -1.88
CA ILE A 34 23.31 22.13 -2.71
C ILE A 34 24.39 23.01 -2.06
N THR A 35 24.36 23.17 -0.73
CA THR A 35 25.35 24.02 -0.03
C THR A 35 26.72 23.37 0.09
N ALA A 36 26.81 22.04 0.17
CA ALA A 36 28.09 21.32 0.26
C ALA A 36 28.68 20.94 -1.11
N ASN A 37 27.87 20.37 -2.01
CA ASN A 37 28.29 19.98 -3.35
C ASN A 37 27.06 19.73 -4.26
N PRO A 38 26.79 20.61 -5.24
CA PRO A 38 25.54 20.57 -6.02
C PRO A 38 25.35 19.25 -6.80
N ILE A 39 26.45 18.60 -7.21
CA ILE A 39 26.42 17.32 -7.91
C ILE A 39 25.86 16.20 -7.00
N ILE A 40 26.29 16.17 -5.74
CA ILE A 40 25.81 15.19 -4.75
C ILE A 40 24.35 15.47 -4.40
N GLY A 41 23.97 16.75 -4.30
CA GLY A 41 22.57 17.17 -4.08
C GLY A 41 21.62 16.68 -5.18
N VAL A 42 22.02 16.77 -6.46
CA VAL A 42 21.20 16.28 -7.59
C VAL A 42 21.09 14.76 -7.58
N VAL A 43 22.19 14.04 -7.32
CA VAL A 43 22.18 12.56 -7.26
C VAL A 43 21.27 12.07 -6.12
N LEU A 44 21.34 12.69 -4.95
CA LEU A 44 20.46 12.37 -3.83
C LEU A 44 19.00 12.64 -4.17
N LEU A 45 18.69 13.78 -4.80
CA LEU A 45 17.32 14.08 -5.24
C LEU A 45 16.77 13.02 -6.20
N VAL A 46 17.56 12.57 -7.18
CA VAL A 46 17.13 11.53 -8.13
C VAL A 46 16.85 10.21 -7.41
N ILE A 47 17.70 9.82 -6.45
CA ILE A 47 17.50 8.60 -5.63
C ILE A 47 16.20 8.68 -4.83
N PHE A 48 15.80 9.86 -4.34
CA PHE A 48 14.53 10.06 -3.64
C PHE A 48 13.32 10.23 -4.58
N LEU A 49 13.50 10.73 -5.79
CA LEU A 49 12.43 10.90 -6.78
C LEU A 49 11.93 9.57 -7.37
N VAL A 50 12.83 8.61 -7.58
CA VAL A 50 12.48 7.27 -8.10
C VAL A 50 11.44 6.54 -7.23
N PRO A 51 11.61 6.40 -5.90
CA PRO A 51 10.60 5.78 -5.05
C PRO A 51 9.30 6.61 -4.98
N LEU A 52 9.38 7.94 -5.12
CA LEU A 52 8.21 8.83 -5.18
C LEU A 52 7.35 8.64 -6.42
N ILE A 53 7.95 8.27 -7.56
CA ILE A 53 7.19 7.87 -8.75
C ILE A 53 6.55 6.49 -8.54
N TRP A 54 7.20 5.61 -7.78
CA TRP A 54 6.73 4.24 -7.54
C TRP A 54 5.61 4.14 -6.49
N THR A 55 5.51 5.11 -5.59
CA THR A 55 4.41 5.19 -4.61
C THR A 55 3.07 5.56 -5.27
N ILE A 56 3.08 6.19 -6.46
CA ILE A 56 1.88 6.54 -7.22
C ILE A 56 1.07 5.30 -7.65
N PRO A 57 1.63 4.31 -8.38
CA PRO A 57 0.89 3.10 -8.75
C PRO A 57 0.45 2.31 -7.53
N MET A 58 1.25 2.29 -6.46
CA MET A 58 0.87 1.62 -5.21
C MET A 58 -0.28 2.29 -4.49
N THR A 59 -0.33 3.62 -4.48
CA THR A 59 -1.44 4.38 -3.88
C THR A 59 -2.71 4.20 -4.70
N LEU A 60 -2.62 4.23 -6.04
CA LEU A 60 -3.76 4.00 -6.93
C LEU A 60 -4.34 2.59 -6.77
N ALA A 61 -3.49 1.57 -6.69
CA ALA A 61 -3.93 0.20 -6.53
C ALA A 61 -4.48 -0.08 -5.12
N ALA A 62 -3.92 0.54 -4.08
CA ALA A 62 -4.47 0.53 -2.73
C ALA A 62 -5.88 1.16 -2.70
N ASN A 63 -6.07 2.28 -3.40
CA ASN A 63 -7.37 2.95 -3.49
C ASN A 63 -8.37 2.14 -4.33
N LYS A 64 -7.89 1.44 -5.37
CA LYS A 64 -8.69 0.49 -6.15
C LYS A 64 -9.15 -0.69 -5.28
N ALA A 65 -8.25 -1.28 -4.48
CA ALA A 65 -8.57 -2.36 -3.55
C ALA A 65 -9.58 -1.90 -2.48
N TYR A 66 -9.44 -0.68 -1.95
CA TYR A 66 -10.42 -0.09 -1.02
C TYR A 66 -11.80 0.10 -1.67
N LYS A 67 -11.85 0.58 -2.92
CA LYS A 67 -13.09 0.82 -3.65
C LYS A 67 -13.79 -0.47 -4.07
N GLN A 68 -13.04 -1.56 -4.21
CA GLN A 68 -13.59 -2.89 -4.47
C GLN A 68 -14.22 -3.50 -3.22
N VAL A 69 -13.98 -2.98 -2.00
CA VAL A 69 -14.51 -3.60 -0.77
C VAL A 69 -16.04 -3.58 -0.72
N GLY A 70 -16.65 -4.77 -0.85
CA GLY A 70 -18.10 -4.98 -0.92
C GLY A 70 -18.70 -4.99 -2.32
N THR A 71 -17.93 -5.28 -3.37
CA THR A 71 -18.40 -5.49 -4.76
C THR A 71 -18.00 -6.89 -5.24
N GLU A 72 -18.74 -7.49 -6.19
CA GLU A 72 -18.46 -8.84 -6.75
C GLU A 72 -17.04 -9.00 -7.39
N GLU A 73 -16.33 -7.90 -7.65
CA GLU A 73 -14.93 -7.90 -8.14
C GLU A 73 -13.88 -7.80 -7.02
N GLU A 74 -14.19 -8.22 -5.78
CA GLU A 74 -13.22 -8.32 -4.68
C GLU A 74 -12.16 -9.40 -4.97
N ALA A 75 -11.02 -8.99 -5.53
CA ALA A 75 -9.87 -9.85 -5.73
C ALA A 75 -8.85 -9.73 -4.58
N PRO A 76 -8.21 -10.83 -4.16
CA PRO A 76 -7.13 -10.79 -3.19
C PRO A 76 -5.88 -10.15 -3.81
N HIS A 77 -5.62 -8.88 -3.48
CA HIS A 77 -4.46 -8.11 -3.96
C HIS A 77 -3.17 -8.40 -3.17
N VAL A 78 -2.86 -9.68 -2.91
CA VAL A 78 -1.70 -10.10 -2.08
C VAL A 78 -0.37 -9.61 -2.66
N ALA A 79 -0.22 -9.65 -3.99
CA ALA A 79 0.98 -9.15 -4.68
C ALA A 79 1.20 -7.65 -4.44
N LEU A 80 0.11 -6.88 -4.34
CA LEU A 80 0.18 -5.46 -4.02
C LEU A 80 0.63 -5.24 -2.57
N SER A 81 0.09 -6.03 -1.65
CA SER A 81 0.43 -6.00 -0.24
C SER A 81 1.91 -6.29 -0.02
N VAL A 82 2.46 -7.32 -0.69
CA VAL A 82 3.88 -7.69 -0.61
C VAL A 82 4.77 -6.62 -1.23
N CYS A 83 4.40 -6.04 -2.38
CA CYS A 83 5.13 -4.92 -2.95
C CYS A 83 5.12 -3.69 -2.01
N THR A 84 3.99 -3.40 -1.36
CA THR A 84 3.89 -2.28 -0.40
C THR A 84 4.72 -2.53 0.85
N LEU A 85 4.81 -3.78 1.29
CA LEU A 85 5.63 -4.24 2.41
C LEU A 85 7.14 -4.02 2.16
N LEU A 86 7.60 -4.35 0.95
CA LEU A 86 9.02 -4.26 0.58
C LEU A 86 9.48 -2.85 0.22
N PHE A 87 8.61 -2.04 -0.41
CA PHE A 87 9.03 -0.75 -0.97
C PHE A 87 8.52 0.48 -0.22
N VAL A 88 7.51 0.36 0.66
CA VAL A 88 6.93 1.54 1.33
C VAL A 88 7.01 1.41 2.83
N ASN A 89 6.33 0.43 3.44
CA ASN A 89 6.34 0.28 4.89
C ASN A 89 5.88 -1.12 5.31
N LEU A 90 6.68 -1.78 6.15
CA LEU A 90 6.41 -3.12 6.67
C LEU A 90 5.01 -3.21 7.31
N VAL A 91 4.65 -2.21 8.11
CA VAL A 91 3.39 -2.17 8.86
C VAL A 91 2.17 -2.05 7.93
N SER A 92 2.27 -1.21 6.88
CA SER A 92 1.20 -1.05 5.89
C SER A 92 1.02 -2.33 5.08
N GLY A 93 2.12 -2.95 4.63
CA GLY A 93 2.09 -4.22 3.91
C GLY A 93 1.43 -5.35 4.71
N ILE A 94 1.73 -5.47 6.01
CA ILE A 94 1.13 -6.50 6.88
C ILE A 94 -0.39 -6.27 7.01
N LEU A 95 -0.85 -5.04 7.20
CA LEU A 95 -2.28 -4.71 7.26
C LEU A 95 -3.02 -5.10 5.98
N PHE A 96 -2.40 -4.86 4.83
CA PHE A 96 -2.92 -5.24 3.52
C PHE A 96 -2.96 -6.77 3.31
N ILE A 97 -1.97 -7.51 3.81
CA ILE A 97 -1.96 -8.99 3.79
C ILE A 97 -3.11 -9.54 4.65
N VAL A 98 -3.26 -9.07 5.89
CA VAL A 98 -4.32 -9.53 6.80
C VAL A 98 -5.70 -9.30 6.17
N ALA A 99 -5.92 -8.15 5.53
CA ALA A 99 -7.17 -7.86 4.85
C ALA A 99 -7.46 -8.85 3.68
N SER A 100 -6.43 -9.25 2.93
CA SER A 100 -6.56 -10.23 1.84
C SER A 100 -6.80 -11.67 2.33
N VAL A 101 -6.21 -12.06 3.46
CA VAL A 101 -6.45 -13.37 4.08
C VAL A 101 -7.89 -13.47 4.57
N MET A 102 -8.40 -12.42 5.22
CA MET A 102 -9.80 -12.34 5.67
C MET A 102 -10.83 -12.40 4.53
N LEU A 103 -10.46 -11.97 3.32
CA LEU A 103 -11.31 -12.15 2.13
C LEU A 103 -11.32 -13.59 1.63
N THR A 104 -10.15 -14.24 1.66
CA THR A 104 -10.01 -15.63 1.22
C THR A 104 -10.80 -16.58 2.13
N ASP A 105 -10.81 -16.34 3.44
CA ASP A 105 -11.60 -17.11 4.43
C ASP A 105 -13.12 -16.98 4.17
N GLU A 106 -13.62 -15.77 3.90
CA GLU A 106 -15.05 -15.52 3.62
C GLU A 106 -15.49 -16.24 2.32
N GLN A 107 -14.65 -16.23 1.28
CA GLN A 107 -14.92 -16.94 0.02
C GLN A 107 -14.89 -18.47 0.20
N ASP A 108 -14.03 -19.01 1.07
CA ASP A 108 -13.98 -20.43 1.37
C ASP A 108 -15.25 -20.91 2.09
N LYS A 109 -15.72 -20.15 3.09
CA LYS A 109 -16.98 -20.44 3.80
C LYS A 109 -18.19 -20.44 2.87
N LEU A 110 -18.28 -19.47 1.96
CA LEU A 110 -19.37 -19.40 0.97
C LEU A 110 -19.34 -20.60 0.01
N LYS A 111 -18.15 -21.06 -0.39
CA LYS A 111 -18.01 -22.28 -1.22
C LYS A 111 -18.43 -23.55 -0.47
N LEU A 112 -18.18 -23.62 0.84
CA LEU A 112 -18.59 -24.74 1.67
C LEU A 112 -20.11 -24.76 1.88
N GLU A 113 -20.74 -23.61 2.13
CA GLU A 113 -22.20 -23.50 2.28
C GLU A 113 -22.94 -23.83 0.98
N ASN A 114 -22.43 -23.41 -0.18
CA ASN A 114 -22.99 -23.77 -1.48
C ASN A 114 -22.85 -25.28 -1.80
N LYS A 115 -21.83 -25.95 -1.23
CA LYS A 115 -21.58 -27.39 -1.43
C LYS A 115 -22.41 -28.31 -0.54
N THR A 116 -23.03 -27.81 0.53
CA THR A 116 -24.04 -28.56 1.27
C THR A 116 -25.37 -28.50 0.50
N PRO A 117 -25.78 -29.56 -0.23
CA PRO A 117 -27.13 -29.59 -0.77
C PRO A 117 -28.11 -29.48 0.40
N VAL A 118 -29.06 -28.56 0.26
CA VAL A 118 -30.22 -28.47 1.14
C VAL A 118 -30.98 -29.79 0.96
N GLU A 119 -30.80 -30.72 1.89
CA GLU A 119 -31.68 -31.89 2.06
C GLU A 119 -33.03 -31.46 2.64
#